data_AF-A0A090BUF2-F1
#
_entry.id   AF-A0A090BUF2-F1
#
_cell.length_a   1.000
_cell.length_b   1.000
_cell.length_c   1.000
_cell.angle_alpha   90.00
_cell.angle_beta   90.00
_cell.angle_gamma   90.00
#
_symmetry.space_group_name_H-M   'P 1'
#
loop_
_entity.id
_entity.type
_entity.pdbx_description
1 polymer ?
#
loop_
_entity_poly.entity_id
_entity_poly.type
_entity_poly.pdbx_seq_one_letter_code
_entity_poly.pdbx_strand_id
1 'polypeptide(L)'
;MPKQSKPYPPAVEAVTHQPVFEWKKITGTLVGYWFPDYMDKLNVPGYHLHFISADKQQGGHLLDCRLSTATIDLDWIDSVKLLIPQNAEFQQANLTIYSKTDLEKVEGDKHQ
;
A
#
# COMPACT_ATOMS: atom_id res chain seq x y z
N MET A 1 -5.99 -0.11 -7.51
CA MET A 1 -7.13 0.83 -7.37
C MET A 1 -7.56 1.37 -8.74
N PRO A 2 -8.87 1.43 -9.04
CA PRO A 2 -9.36 2.11 -10.24
C PRO A 2 -9.19 3.64 -10.12
N LYS A 3 -9.14 4.33 -11.27
CA LYS A 3 -9.07 5.81 -11.31
C LYS A 3 -10.32 6.42 -10.68
N GLN A 4 -10.14 7.42 -9.82
CA GLN A 4 -11.22 8.15 -9.15
C GLN A 4 -11.46 9.52 -9.78
N SER A 5 -12.65 10.08 -9.59
CA SER A 5 -13.05 11.43 -10.04
C SER A 5 -13.64 12.24 -8.88
N LYS A 6 -13.52 13.58 -8.92
CA LYS A 6 -14.16 14.44 -7.91
C LYS A 6 -15.70 14.31 -7.97
N PRO A 7 -16.41 14.37 -6.83
CA PRO A 7 -15.86 14.37 -5.47
C PRO A 7 -15.26 13.01 -5.11
N TYR A 8 -14.04 13.02 -4.57
CA TYR A 8 -13.33 11.77 -4.27
C TYR A 8 -13.96 11.07 -3.07
N PRO A 9 -14.26 9.76 -3.16
CA PRO A 9 -14.74 9.00 -2.01
C PRO A 9 -13.59 8.77 -1.00
N PRO A 10 -13.91 8.49 0.27
CA PRO A 10 -12.94 7.96 1.23
C PRO A 10 -12.23 6.72 0.70
N ALA A 11 -10.94 6.53 1.05
CA ALA A 11 -10.15 5.40 0.56
C ALA A 11 -10.79 4.04 0.89
N VAL A 12 -11.40 3.91 2.08
CA VAL A 12 -12.14 2.72 2.52
C VAL A 12 -13.30 2.33 1.60
N GLU A 13 -13.92 3.32 0.94
CA GLU A 13 -14.95 3.09 -0.07
C GLU A 13 -14.33 2.80 -1.43
N ALA A 14 -13.29 3.54 -1.83
CA ALA A 14 -12.61 3.36 -3.11
C ALA A 14 -12.02 1.94 -3.28
N VAL A 15 -11.51 1.34 -2.21
CA VAL A 15 -10.92 0.00 -2.22
C VAL A 15 -11.95 -1.12 -2.37
N THR A 16 -13.24 -0.87 -2.10
CA THR A 16 -14.29 -1.92 -2.23
C THR A 16 -14.40 -2.48 -3.65
N HIS A 17 -14.01 -1.70 -4.66
CA HIS A 17 -14.03 -2.08 -6.07
C HIS A 17 -12.62 -2.35 -6.61
N GLN A 18 -11.66 -2.70 -5.76
CA GLN A 18 -10.32 -2.99 -6.22
C GLN A 18 -10.29 -4.27 -7.08
N PRO A 19 -9.66 -4.24 -8.27
CA PRO A 19 -9.36 -5.47 -8.99
C PRO A 19 -8.35 -6.28 -8.18
N VAL A 20 -8.65 -7.56 -7.94
CA VAL A 20 -7.74 -8.52 -7.31
C VAL A 20 -7.28 -9.49 -8.38
N PHE A 21 -5.99 -9.81 -8.38
CA PHE A 21 -5.38 -10.73 -9.33
C PHE A 21 -4.61 -11.80 -8.56
N GLU A 22 -4.74 -13.05 -9.01
CA GLU A 22 -3.94 -14.16 -8.50
C GLU A 22 -3.10 -14.74 -9.64
N TRP A 23 -1.79 -14.86 -9.41
CA TRP A 23 -0.86 -15.42 -10.38
C TRP A 23 -0.15 -16.63 -9.80
N LYS A 24 -0.02 -17.69 -10.60
CA LYS A 24 0.66 -18.93 -10.22
C LYS A 24 1.92 -19.08 -11.04
N LYS A 25 3.03 -19.44 -10.38
CA LYS A 25 4.34 -19.67 -11.01
C LYS A 25 4.84 -18.48 -11.84
N ILE A 26 4.59 -17.26 -11.37
CA ILE A 26 5.07 -16.03 -12.00
C ILE A 26 6.45 -15.65 -11.44
N THR A 27 7.32 -15.11 -12.30
CA THR A 27 8.63 -14.56 -11.91
C THR A 27 8.54 -13.04 -11.93
N GLY A 28 9.12 -12.38 -10.93
CA GLY A 28 9.10 -10.93 -10.81
C GLY A 28 9.84 -10.45 -9.58
N THR A 29 9.56 -9.21 -9.19
CA THR A 29 10.20 -8.54 -8.07
C THR A 29 9.13 -8.03 -7.12
N LEU A 30 9.32 -8.30 -5.83
CA LEU A 30 8.63 -7.63 -4.74
C LEU A 30 9.51 -6.49 -4.25
N VAL A 31 8.92 -5.31 -4.09
CA VAL A 31 9.63 -4.13 -3.60
C VAL A 31 8.73 -3.32 -2.67
N GLY A 32 9.31 -2.79 -1.61
CA GLY A 32 8.58 -1.99 -0.66
C GLY A 32 9.41 -1.73 0.60
N TYR A 33 8.73 -1.55 1.72
CA TYR A 33 9.36 -1.16 2.97
C TYR A 33 8.70 -1.85 4.16
N TRP A 34 9.43 -1.86 5.27
CA TRP A 34 8.86 -2.13 6.58
C TRP A 34 8.79 -0.83 7.38
N PHE A 35 7.65 -0.55 7.98
CA PHE A 35 7.46 0.62 8.84
C PHE A 35 7.20 0.20 10.29
N PRO A 36 7.87 0.82 11.29
CA PRO A 36 7.69 0.45 12.68
C PRO A 36 6.32 0.89 13.22
N ASP A 37 5.77 0.11 14.15
CA ASP A 37 4.43 0.33 14.74
C ASP A 37 4.25 1.71 15.36
N TYR A 38 5.30 2.30 15.95
CA TYR A 38 5.21 3.61 16.58
C TYR A 38 5.08 4.78 15.59
N MET A 39 5.14 4.52 14.28
CA MET A 39 4.96 5.52 13.22
C MET A 39 3.65 5.32 12.41
N ASP A 40 2.66 4.64 12.97
CA ASP A 40 1.37 4.32 12.32
C ASP A 40 0.53 5.53 11.86
N LYS A 41 0.86 6.74 12.32
CA LYS A 41 0.24 8.00 11.86
C LYS A 41 0.86 8.56 10.59
N LEU A 42 2.05 8.11 10.22
CA LEU A 42 2.76 8.59 9.03
C LEU A 42 2.66 7.61 7.86
N ASN A 43 2.66 6.31 8.13
CA ASN A 43 2.58 5.28 7.10
C ASN A 43 2.02 3.96 7.66
N VAL A 44 1.87 2.96 6.79
CA VAL A 44 1.37 1.61 7.12
C VAL A 44 2.41 0.83 7.91
N PRO A 45 2.12 0.42 9.17
CA PRO A 45 3.02 -0.44 9.93
C PRO A 45 3.20 -1.81 9.29
N GLY A 46 4.35 -2.44 9.55
CA GLY A 46 4.68 -3.73 8.98
C GLY A 46 5.16 -3.62 7.53
N TYR A 47 5.06 -4.73 6.79
CA TYR A 47 5.49 -4.79 5.39
C TYR A 47 4.42 -4.20 4.47
N HIS A 48 4.81 -3.23 3.66
CA HIS A 48 4.03 -2.74 2.52
C HIS A 48 4.83 -3.06 1.26
N LEU A 49 4.39 -4.07 0.50
CA LEU A 49 5.08 -4.56 -0.69
C LEU A 49 4.23 -4.42 -1.94
N HIS A 50 4.86 -4.10 -3.06
CA HIS A 50 4.26 -4.14 -4.40
C HIS A 50 4.99 -5.18 -5.23
N PHE A 51 4.31 -5.74 -6.22
CA PHE A 51 4.84 -6.70 -7.17
C PHE A 51 4.93 -6.11 -8.58
N ILE A 52 5.97 -6.50 -9.33
CA ILE A 52 6.06 -6.32 -10.78
C ILE A 52 6.61 -7.60 -11.43
N SER A 53 5.96 -8.09 -12.47
CA SER A 53 6.41 -9.26 -13.23
C SER A 53 7.69 -8.97 -14.03
N ALA A 54 8.46 -10.01 -14.33
CA ALA A 54 9.72 -9.89 -15.07
C ALA A 54 9.54 -9.30 -16.49
N ASP A 55 8.40 -9.56 -17.13
CA ASP A 55 8.00 -8.96 -18.42
C ASP A 55 7.42 -7.55 -18.29
N LYS A 56 7.27 -7.05 -17.06
CA LYS A 56 6.71 -5.74 -16.70
C LYS A 56 5.27 -5.50 -17.15
N GLN A 57 4.53 -6.56 -17.45
CA GLN A 57 3.13 -6.47 -17.91
C GLN A 57 2.12 -6.57 -16.76
N GLN A 58 2.53 -7.13 -15.62
CA GLN A 58 1.66 -7.44 -14.50
C GLN A 58 2.27 -6.87 -13.22
N GLY A 59 1.44 -6.44 -12.29
CA GLY A 59 1.89 -5.87 -11.03
C GLY A 59 0.74 -5.35 -10.19
N GLY A 60 1.07 -4.85 -9.01
CA GLY A 60 0.09 -4.29 -8.09
C GLY A 60 0.58 -4.30 -6.65
N HIS A 61 -0.30 -3.85 -5.75
CA HIS A 61 -0.11 -3.96 -4.31
C HIS A 61 -0.24 -5.42 -3.88
N LEU A 62 0.65 -5.91 -3.02
CA LEU A 62 0.70 -7.30 -2.59
C LEU A 62 -0.29 -7.55 -1.46
N LEU A 63 -1.19 -8.52 -1.64
CA LEU A 63 -2.11 -8.96 -0.59
C LEU A 63 -1.59 -10.22 0.12
N ASP A 64 -1.16 -11.21 -0.66
CA ASP A 64 -0.57 -12.46 -0.17
C ASP A 64 0.41 -13.02 -1.20
N CYS A 65 1.37 -13.84 -0.77
CA CYS A 65 2.23 -14.60 -1.67
C CYS A 65 2.76 -15.88 -1.06
N ARG A 66 3.02 -16.86 -1.94
CA ARG A 66 3.81 -18.04 -1.63
C ARG A 66 5.03 -18.10 -2.53
N LEU A 67 6.21 -17.97 -1.93
CA LEU A 67 7.49 -17.99 -2.64
C LEU A 67 8.02 -19.42 -2.75
N SER A 68 8.59 -19.76 -3.91
CA SER A 68 9.32 -21.01 -4.11
C SER A 68 10.83 -20.81 -3.91
N THR A 69 11.39 -19.76 -4.51
CA THR A 69 12.78 -19.35 -4.37
C THR A 69 12.85 -17.84 -4.54
N ALA A 70 13.57 -17.16 -3.66
CA ALA A 70 13.74 -15.71 -3.70
C ALA A 70 15.14 -15.34 -3.20
N THR A 71 15.68 -14.25 -3.76
CA THR A 71 16.82 -13.53 -3.16
C THR A 71 16.25 -12.28 -2.49
N ILE A 72 16.73 -11.99 -1.28
CA ILE A 72 16.25 -10.86 -0.48
C ILE A 72 17.42 -9.90 -0.28
N ASP A 73 17.23 -8.65 -0.71
CA ASP A 73 18.12 -7.54 -0.45
C ASP A 73 17.43 -6.57 0.51
N LEU A 74 18.17 -6.03 1.47
CA LEU A 74 17.67 -5.10 2.48
C LEU A 74 18.52 -3.84 2.49
N ASP A 75 17.85 -2.70 2.61
CA ASP A 75 18.47 -1.39 2.83
C ASP A 75 17.98 -0.83 4.17
N TRP A 76 18.91 -0.46 5.04
CA TRP A 76 18.60 0.06 6.37
C TRP A 76 18.46 1.58 6.31
N ILE A 77 17.24 2.06 6.58
CA ILE A 77 16.91 3.48 6.51
C ILE A 77 16.84 4.04 7.94
N ASP A 78 17.66 5.05 8.23
CA ASP A 78 17.74 5.69 9.55
C ASP A 78 17.00 7.04 9.62
N SER A 79 16.48 7.53 8.49
CA SER A 79 15.88 8.84 8.38
C SER A 79 14.72 8.88 7.39
N VAL A 80 13.70 9.67 7.73
CA VAL A 80 12.51 9.90 6.88
C VAL A 80 12.36 11.39 6.64
N LYS A 81 12.24 11.78 5.38
CA LYS A 81 11.93 13.16 4.98
C LYS A 81 10.47 13.24 4.54
N LEU A 82 9.67 14.00 5.29
CA LEU A 82 8.26 14.24 4.97
C LEU A 82 8.10 15.55 4.20
N LEU A 83 7.42 15.50 3.06
CA LEU A 83 6.99 16.69 2.31
C LEU A 83 5.47 16.84 2.47
N ILE A 84 5.05 17.95 3.10
CA ILE A 84 3.64 18.21 3.38
C ILE A 84 3.01 18.96 2.19
N PRO A 85 1.89 18.47 1.63
CA PRO A 85 1.18 19.17 0.55
C PRO A 85 0.71 20.57 0.97
N GLN A 86 0.92 21.56 0.09
CA GLN A 86 0.59 22.97 0.35
C GLN A 86 -0.71 23.43 -0.35
N ASN A 87 -1.65 22.50 -0.59
CA ASN A 87 -2.93 22.78 -1.26
C ASN A 87 -4.10 22.88 -0.26
N ALA A 88 -5.19 23.52 -0.70
CA ALA A 88 -6.36 23.76 0.15
C ALA A 88 -7.00 22.44 0.61
N GLU A 89 -7.05 21.43 -0.26
CA GLU A 89 -7.61 20.13 0.08
C GLU A 89 -6.91 19.48 1.29
N PHE A 90 -5.58 19.52 1.36
CA PHE A 90 -4.83 18.97 2.49
C PHE A 90 -4.98 19.83 3.77
N GLN A 91 -4.94 21.15 3.64
CA GLN A 91 -5.04 22.06 4.79
C GLN A 91 -6.43 22.06 5.44
N GLN A 92 -7.47 21.74 4.68
CA GLN A 92 -8.86 21.68 5.16
C GLN A 92 -9.30 20.25 5.54
N ALA A 93 -8.47 19.24 5.25
CA ALA A 93 -8.79 17.85 5.56
C ALA A 93 -8.79 17.62 7.07
N ASN A 94 -9.84 16.97 7.57
CA ASN A 94 -9.83 16.45 8.93
C ASN A 94 -9.12 15.09 8.94
N LEU A 95 -7.83 15.08 9.25
CA LEU A 95 -7.00 13.87 9.24
C LEU A 95 -7.10 13.04 10.54
N THR A 96 -7.79 13.52 11.57
CA THR A 96 -7.86 12.84 12.88
C THR A 96 -9.02 11.83 12.99
N ILE A 97 -9.89 11.76 11.98
CA ILE A 97 -11.08 10.89 11.97
C ILE A 97 -10.79 9.46 11.52
N TYR A 98 -9.58 9.20 10.99
CA TYR A 98 -9.21 7.89 10.48
C TYR A 98 -8.51 7.05 11.55
N SER A 99 -8.95 5.80 11.67
CA SER A 99 -8.42 4.83 12.63
C SER A 99 -7.40 3.89 11.98
N LYS A 100 -6.64 3.16 12.82
CA LYS A 100 -5.76 2.07 12.35
C LYS A 100 -6.56 0.99 11.59
N THR A 101 -7.78 0.71 12.04
CA THR A 101 -8.69 -0.24 11.38
C THR A 101 -9.11 0.23 9.98
N ASP A 102 -9.22 1.54 9.75
CA ASP A 102 -9.50 2.05 8.41
C ASP A 102 -8.29 1.88 7.48
N LEU A 103 -7.07 2.01 8.01
CA LEU A 103 -5.83 1.74 7.27
C LEU A 103 -5.73 0.27 6.88
N GLU A 104 -5.98 -0.64 7.83
CA GLU A 104 -5.99 -2.10 7.60
C GLU A 104 -7.01 -2.51 6.51
N LYS A 105 -8.17 -1.85 6.43
CA LYS A 105 -9.16 -2.12 5.38
C LYS A 105 -8.74 -1.69 3.97
N VAL A 106 -7.80 -0.74 3.87
CA VAL A 106 -7.31 -0.19 2.59
C VAL A 106 -6.10 -0.97 2.10
N GLU A 107 -5.21 -1.36 3.02
CA GLU A 107 -3.91 -1.99 2.72
C GLU A 107 -3.92 -3.51 2.91
N GLY A 108 -4.93 -4.07 3.57
CA GLY A 108 -5.04 -5.51 3.84
C GLY A 108 -5.99 -6.24 2.90
N ASP A 109 -5.84 -7.57 2.84
CA ASP A 109 -6.83 -8.44 2.21
C ASP A 109 -8.13 -8.45 3.03
N LYS A 110 -9.27 -8.38 2.34
CA LYS A 110 -10.61 -8.42 2.94
C LYS A 110 -11.13 -9.85 3.20
N HIS A 111 -10.31 -10.86 2.91
CA HIS A 111 -10.67 -12.27 3.04
C HIS A 111 -9.95 -12.90 4.23
N GLN A 112 -10.47 -12.68 5.43
CA GLN A 112 -10.37 -13.64 6.54
C GLN A 112 -11.76 -14.21 6.82
#